data_AF-A0A6I3SI51-F1
#
_entry.id   AF-A0A6I3SI51-F1
#
_cell.length_a   1.000
_cell.length_b   1.000
_cell.length_c   1.000
_cell.angle_alpha   90.00
_cell.angle_beta   90.00
_cell.angle_gamma   90.00
#
_symmetry.space_group_name_H-M   'P 1'
#
loop_
_entity.id
_entity.type
_entity.pdbx_description
1 polymer ?
#
loop_
_entity_poly.entity_id
_entity_poly.type
_entity_poly.pdbx_seq_one_letter_code
_entity_poly.pdbx_strand_id
1 'polypeptide(L)'
;MKRAKARSNRKKKMLLIGAGIGLLALAAVPPYLQHRELAQEADRLSADLEQVRTEHGQMQKEKEWLSSDAYVEQVARQQLGLVRPGEVIVVRAKQSNGVPMKKDANGNIQIRD
;
A
#
# COMPACT_ATOMS: atom_id res chain seq x y z
N MET A 1 -36.80 -48.30 58.00
CA MET A 1 -35.52 -47.55 58.04
C MET A 1 -34.83 -47.32 56.67
N LYS A 2 -35.45 -47.59 55.50
CA LYS A 2 -34.76 -47.51 54.18
C LYS A 2 -34.66 -46.11 53.54
N ARG A 3 -35.39 -45.09 54.04
CA ARG A 3 -35.49 -43.76 53.39
C ARG A 3 -34.30 -42.81 53.67
N ALA A 4 -33.61 -42.95 54.80
CA ALA A 4 -32.46 -42.10 55.15
C ALA A 4 -31.25 -42.31 54.21
N LYS A 5 -30.99 -43.57 53.82
CA LYS A 5 -29.87 -43.95 52.94
C LYS A 5 -30.06 -43.45 51.51
N ALA A 6 -31.30 -43.42 51.01
CA ALA A 6 -31.64 -42.91 49.68
C ALA A 6 -31.42 -41.40 49.54
N ARG A 7 -31.70 -40.62 50.60
CA ARG A 7 -31.48 -39.16 50.62
C ARG A 7 -29.98 -38.83 50.64
N SER A 8 -29.17 -39.62 51.36
CA SER A 8 -27.69 -39.50 51.36
C SER A 8 -27.08 -39.82 50.00
N ASN A 9 -27.54 -40.89 49.33
CA ASN A 9 -27.06 -41.25 47.99
C ASN A 9 -27.51 -40.25 46.91
N ARG A 10 -28.69 -39.63 47.03
CA ARG A 10 -29.10 -38.53 46.14
C ARG A 10 -28.21 -37.30 46.31
N LYS A 11 -27.86 -36.91 47.54
CA LYS A 11 -26.92 -35.80 47.79
C LYS A 11 -25.52 -36.09 47.25
N LYS A 12 -25.00 -37.32 47.44
CA LYS A 12 -23.72 -37.76 46.87
C LYS A 12 -23.73 -37.77 45.33
N LYS A 13 -24.81 -38.26 44.71
CA LYS A 13 -24.99 -38.20 43.25
C LYS A 13 -25.04 -36.75 42.74
N MET A 14 -25.74 -35.86 43.44
CA MET A 14 -25.77 -34.43 43.09
C MET A 14 -24.40 -33.77 43.22
N LEU A 15 -23.62 -34.11 44.24
CA LEU A 15 -22.23 -33.65 44.38
C LEU A 15 -21.34 -34.18 43.25
N LEU A 16 -21.48 -35.45 42.86
CA LEU A 16 -20.73 -36.02 41.73
C LEU A 16 -21.10 -35.37 40.40
N ILE A 17 -22.38 -35.10 40.17
CA ILE A 17 -22.84 -34.40 38.95
C ILE A 17 -22.32 -32.96 38.94
N GLY A 18 -22.41 -32.24 40.07
CA GLY A 18 -21.86 -30.89 40.19
C GLY A 18 -20.35 -30.84 39.99
N ALA A 19 -19.62 -31.81 40.55
CA ALA A 19 -18.17 -31.94 40.33
C ALA A 19 -17.83 -32.24 38.86
N GLY A 20 -18.61 -33.09 38.20
CA GLY A 20 -18.45 -33.37 36.76
C GLY A 20 -18.69 -32.14 35.89
N ILE A 21 -19.74 -31.37 36.17
CA ILE A 21 -20.02 -30.09 35.47
C ILE A 21 -18.92 -29.07 35.75
N GLY A 22 -18.45 -28.96 36.99
CA GLY A 22 -17.34 -28.07 37.35
C GLY A 22 -16.03 -28.42 36.65
N LEU A 23 -15.70 -29.72 36.55
CA LEU A 23 -14.52 -30.21 35.84
C LEU A 23 -14.61 -29.90 34.33
N LEU A 24 -15.78 -30.14 33.72
CA LEU A 24 -16.04 -29.79 32.32
C LEU A 24 -15.91 -28.29 32.07
N ALA A 25 -16.44 -27.46 32.97
CA ALA A 25 -16.32 -26.01 32.87
C ALA A 25 -14.85 -25.57 32.95
N LEU A 26 -14.07 -26.07 33.92
CA LEU A 26 -12.64 -25.78 34.04
C LEU A 26 -11.84 -26.22 32.80
N ALA A 27 -12.18 -27.37 32.20
CA ALA A 27 -11.52 -27.84 30.99
C ALA A 27 -11.86 -27.00 29.73
N ALA A 28 -13.03 -26.36 29.71
CA ALA A 28 -13.50 -25.57 28.56
C ALA A 28 -13.04 -24.11 28.55
N VAL A 29 -12.60 -23.55 29.68
CA VAL A 29 -12.07 -22.16 29.76
C VAL A 29 -10.77 -21.95 28.95
N PRO A 30 -9.71 -22.77 29.08
CA PRO A 30 -8.45 -22.53 28.38
C PRO A 30 -8.53 -22.50 26.84
N PRO A 31 -9.23 -23.43 26.14
CA PRO A 31 -9.30 -23.39 24.68
C PRO A 31 -10.07 -22.16 24.15
N TYR A 32 -11.04 -21.63 24.90
CA TYR A 32 -11.84 -20.48 24.46
C TYR A 32 -11.01 -19.19 24.35
N LEU A 33 -9.99 -19.01 25.21
CA LEU A 33 -9.11 -17.84 25.15
C LEU A 33 -8.09 -17.95 24.01
N GLN A 34 -7.49 -19.13 23.84
CA GLN A 34 -6.52 -19.37 22.75
C GLN A 34 -7.11 -19.17 21.36
N HIS A 35 -8.37 -19.57 21.14
CA HIS A 35 -9.01 -19.38 19.83
C HIS A 35 -9.18 -17.92 19.44
N ARG A 36 -9.33 -17.01 20.41
CA ARG A 36 -9.50 -15.57 20.11
C ARG A 36 -8.17 -14.91 19.75
N GLU A 37 -7.10 -15.26 20.45
CA GLU A 37 -5.76 -14.76 20.14
C GLU A 37 -5.30 -15.24 18.76
N LEU A 38 -5.49 -16.53 18.46
CA LEU A 38 -5.19 -17.11 17.16
C LEU A 38 -6.00 -16.47 16.02
N ALA A 39 -7.29 -16.20 16.24
CA ALA A 39 -8.12 -15.53 15.24
C ALA A 39 -7.65 -14.09 14.98
N GLN A 40 -7.34 -13.34 16.05
CA GLN A 40 -6.82 -11.98 15.91
C GLN A 40 -5.45 -11.95 15.23
N GLU A 41 -4.59 -12.91 15.53
CA GLU A 41 -3.28 -13.02 14.89
C GLU A 41 -3.41 -13.38 13.40
N ALA A 42 -4.33 -14.29 13.06
CA ALA A 42 -4.65 -14.61 11.67
C ALA A 42 -5.19 -13.40 10.89
N ASP A 43 -6.11 -12.63 11.50
CA ASP A 43 -6.66 -11.42 10.89
C ASP A 43 -5.58 -10.35 10.66
N ARG A 44 -4.70 -10.13 11.65
CA ARG A 44 -3.56 -9.20 11.53
C ARG A 44 -2.62 -9.63 10.42
N LEU A 45 -2.22 -10.90 10.41
CA LEU A 45 -1.29 -11.41 9.41
C LEU A 45 -1.88 -11.36 8.00
N SER A 46 -3.19 -11.54 7.87
CA SER A 46 -3.90 -11.40 6.59
C SER A 46 -3.87 -9.95 6.09
N ALA A 47 -4.12 -8.99 6.97
CA ALA A 47 -4.06 -7.57 6.65
C ALA A 47 -2.64 -7.14 6.24
N ASP A 48 -1.61 -7.58 6.96
CA ASP A 48 -0.21 -7.31 6.62
C ASP A 48 0.15 -7.88 5.24
N LEU A 49 -0.32 -9.10 4.94
CA LEU A 49 -0.13 -9.73 3.64
C LEU A 49 -0.76 -8.93 2.51
N GLU A 50 -1.97 -8.41 2.71
CA GLU A 50 -2.68 -7.61 1.73
C GLU A 50 -1.98 -6.27 1.48
N GLN A 51 -1.48 -5.63 2.54
CA GLN A 51 -0.70 -4.40 2.44
C GLN A 51 0.58 -4.64 1.62
N VAL A 52 1.37 -5.64 1.99
CA VAL A 52 2.64 -5.95 1.29
C VAL A 52 2.38 -6.32 -0.17
N ARG A 53 1.31 -7.06 -0.48
CA ARG A 53 0.93 -7.38 -1.86
C ARG A 53 0.57 -6.13 -2.66
N THR A 54 -0.14 -5.20 -2.03
CA THR A 54 -0.53 -3.94 -2.65
C THR A 54 0.69 -3.08 -2.96
N GLU A 55 1.60 -2.92 -1.99
CA GLU A 55 2.86 -2.21 -2.15
C GLU A 55 3.72 -2.83 -3.26
N HIS A 56 3.88 -4.16 -3.24
CA HIS A 56 4.60 -4.88 -4.28
C HIS A 56 3.99 -4.66 -5.67
N GLY A 57 2.65 -4.70 -5.78
CA GLY A 57 1.95 -4.44 -7.04
C GLY A 57 2.17 -3.02 -7.57
N GLN A 58 2.25 -2.02 -6.67
CA GLN A 58 2.55 -0.64 -7.06
C GLN A 58 4.00 -0.49 -7.54
N MET A 59 4.95 -1.05 -6.79
CA MET A 59 6.37 -1.02 -7.17
C MET A 59 6.63 -1.71 -8.51
N GLN A 60 5.93 -2.81 -8.79
CA GLN A 60 6.05 -3.51 -10.07
C GLN A 60 5.53 -2.66 -11.24
N LYS A 61 4.37 -2.00 -11.07
CA LYS A 61 3.85 -1.08 -12.09
C LYS A 61 4.78 0.11 -12.33
N GLU A 62 5.35 0.66 -11.27
CA GLU A 62 6.32 1.75 -11.36
C GLU A 62 7.58 1.29 -12.11
N LYS A 63 8.11 0.10 -11.78
CA LYS A 63 9.23 -0.49 -12.49
C LYS A 63 8.94 -0.69 -13.97
N GLU A 64 7.78 -1.25 -14.31
CA GLU A 64 7.34 -1.44 -15.69
C GLU A 64 7.28 -0.12 -16.44
N TRP A 65 6.67 0.91 -15.85
CA TRP A 65 6.61 2.25 -16.42
C TRP A 65 7.99 2.87 -16.64
N LEU A 66 8.86 2.83 -15.64
CA LEU A 66 10.23 3.34 -15.73
C LEU A 66 11.08 2.60 -16.77
N SER A 67 10.80 1.32 -16.99
CA SER A 67 11.46 0.51 -18.02
C SER A 67 10.85 0.66 -19.42
N SER A 68 9.74 1.39 -19.56
CA SER A 68 9.06 1.55 -20.84
C SER A 68 9.82 2.48 -21.78
N ASP A 69 9.74 2.20 -23.09
CA ASP A 69 10.34 3.04 -24.13
C ASP A 69 9.86 4.49 -24.07
N ALA A 70 8.60 4.71 -23.67
CA ALA A 70 8.03 6.05 -23.53
C ALA A 70 8.73 6.86 -22.43
N TYR A 71 9.00 6.24 -21.28
CA TYR A 71 9.74 6.89 -20.20
C TYR A 71 11.21 7.13 -20.60
N VAL A 72 11.84 6.15 -21.24
CA VAL A 72 13.21 6.29 -21.76
C VAL A 72 13.31 7.42 -22.78
N GLU A 73 12.36 7.50 -23.72
CA GLU A 73 12.28 8.58 -24.71
C GLU A 73 12.08 9.94 -24.03
N GLN A 74 11.20 10.02 -23.03
CA GLN A 74 10.97 11.25 -22.27
C GLN A 74 12.26 11.72 -21.59
N VAL A 75 12.97 10.82 -20.91
CA VAL A 75 14.25 11.14 -20.25
C VAL A 75 15.31 11.52 -21.27
N ALA A 76 15.41 10.82 -22.39
CA ALA A 76 16.34 11.12 -23.48
C ALA A 76 16.10 12.51 -24.07
N ARG A 77 14.83 12.91 -24.28
CA ARG A 77 14.47 14.26 -24.75
C ARG A 77 14.81 15.34 -23.72
N GLN A 78 14.50 15.09 -22.44
CA GLN A 78 14.66 16.09 -21.38
C GLN A 78 16.11 16.29 -20.94
N GLN A 79 16.87 15.21 -20.77
CA GLN A 79 18.23 15.26 -20.24
C GLN A 79 19.29 15.34 -21.33
N LEU A 80 19.07 14.66 -22.46
CA LEU A 80 20.06 14.55 -23.53
C LEU A 80 19.70 15.37 -24.78
N GLY A 81 18.49 15.96 -24.83
CA GLY A 81 18.02 16.71 -25.98
C GLY A 81 17.85 15.86 -27.25
N LEU A 82 17.77 14.54 -27.11
CA LEU A 82 17.71 13.62 -28.24
C LEU A 82 16.34 13.69 -28.91
N VAL A 83 16.33 13.62 -30.25
CA VAL A 83 15.13 13.54 -31.08
C VAL A 83 15.26 12.40 -32.08
N ARG A 84 14.13 11.84 -32.52
CA ARG A 84 14.17 10.77 -33.52
C ARG A 84 14.61 11.31 -34.88
N PRO A 85 15.24 10.49 -35.74
CA PRO A 85 15.56 10.88 -37.11
C PRO A 85 14.30 11.37 -37.84
N GLY A 86 14.34 12.60 -38.36
CA GLY A 86 13.21 13.24 -39.06
C GLY A 86 12.30 14.12 -38.19
N GLU A 87 12.51 14.21 -36.88
CA GLU A 87 11.80 15.17 -36.02
C GLU A 87 12.48 16.56 -36.03
N VAL A 88 11.68 17.63 -36.00
CA VAL A 88 12.15 19.03 -35.95
C VAL A 88 11.89 19.62 -34.56
N ILE A 89 12.95 20.11 -33.90
CA ILE A 89 12.84 20.76 -32.59
C ILE A 89 12.28 22.17 -32.76
N VAL A 90 11.12 22.45 -32.15
CA VAL A 90 10.56 23.81 -32.07
C VAL A 90 10.89 24.40 -30.70
N VAL A 91 11.93 25.22 -30.63
CA VAL A 91 12.22 26.04 -29.44
C VAL A 91 11.42 27.34 -29.51
N ARG A 92 10.63 27.62 -28.47
CA ARG A 92 9.95 28.91 -28.35
C ARG A 92 11.03 29.97 -28.15
N ALA A 93 11.27 30.79 -29.16
CA ALA A 93 12.15 31.95 -29.02
C ALA A 93 11.60 32.81 -27.88
N LYS A 94 12.33 32.85 -26.76
CA LYS A 94 12.14 33.91 -25.77
C LYS A 94 12.33 35.19 -26.57
N GLN A 95 11.30 36.03 -26.68
CA GLN A 95 11.41 37.30 -27.37
C GLN A 95 12.56 38.04 -26.69
N SER A 96 13.77 37.99 -27.28
CA SER A 96 14.80 38.93 -26.90
C SER A 96 14.17 40.26 -27.25
N ASN A 97 14.10 41.17 -26.28
CA ASN A 97 13.78 42.57 -26.55
C ASN A 97 14.85 43.10 -27.51
N GLY A 98 14.68 42.81 -28.80
CA GLY A 98 15.55 43.30 -29.86
C GLY A 98 15.36 44.80 -29.85
N VAL A 99 16.44 45.52 -29.57
CA VAL A 99 16.48 46.96 -29.78
C VAL A 99 16.01 47.19 -31.22
N PRO A 100 14.91 47.95 -31.44
CA PRO A 100 14.42 48.14 -32.79
C PRO A 100 15.50 48.87 -33.59
N MET A 101 16.05 48.18 -34.59
CA MET A 101 16.96 48.77 -35.57
C MET A 101 16.17 49.81 -36.37
N LYS A 102 16.20 51.07 -35.91
CA LYS A 102 15.60 52.19 -36.62
C LYS A 102 16.48 52.49 -37.84
N LYS A 103 16.05 52.02 -39.01
CA LYS A 103 16.63 52.45 -40.29
C LYS A 103 16.44 53.96 -40.41
N ASP A 104 17.51 54.67 -40.75
CA ASP A 104 17.41 56.07 -41.13
C ASP A 104 16.67 56.20 -42.48
N ALA A 105 16.28 57.43 -42.83
CA ALA A 105 15.51 57.71 -44.05
C ALA A 105 16.21 57.27 -45.36
N ASN A 106 17.49 56.90 -45.27
CA ASN A 106 18.34 56.49 -46.39
C ASN A 106 18.66 54.99 -46.37
N GLY A 107 18.08 54.23 -45.44
CA GLY A 107 18.18 52.76 -45.41
C GLY A 107 19.47 52.20 -44.80
N ASN A 108 20.32 53.03 -44.19
CA ASN A 108 21.58 52.59 -43.61
C ASN A 108 21.41 52.19 -42.14
N ILE A 109 22.12 51.13 -41.75
CA ILE A 109 22.15 50.62 -40.37
C ILE A 109 23.29 51.35 -39.66
N GLN A 110 22.98 52.32 -38.79
CA GLN A 110 23.99 52.95 -37.94
C GLN A 110 24.04 52.24 -36.58
N ILE A 111 25.22 51.71 -36.24
CA ILE A 111 25.55 51.25 -34.89
C ILE A 111 26.17 52.46 -34.19
N ARG A 112 25.59 52.92 -33.08
CA ARG A 112 26.17 54.02 -32.29
C ARG A 112 27.01 53.40 -31.18
N ASP A 113 28.27 53.82 -31.11
CA ASP A 113 29.24 53.46 -30.06
C ASP A 113 28.75 53.80 -28.64
#